data_AF-A0AAV7ACA9-F1
#
_entry.id   AF-A0AAV7ACA9-F1
#
_cell.length_a   1.000
_cell.length_b   1.000
_cell.length_c   1.000
_cell.angle_alpha   90.00
_cell.angle_beta   90.00
_cell.angle_gamma   90.00
#
_symmetry.space_group_name_H-M   'P 1'
#
loop_
_entity.id
_entity.type
_entity.pdbx_description
1 polymer ?
#
loop_
_entity_poly.entity_id
_entity_poly.type
_entity_poly.pdbx_seq_one_letter_code
_entity_poly.pdbx_strand_id
1 'polypeptide(L)'
;MNLGFLLTSRHLLWILIAPPLMVFAECNKESYSSLIDDFCMLQFHFKMEELGRQLWCDWDATEEIYTEVTNCTSLLAKIQHCYWPNYVVDRFFTELHRSTSRTVP
;
A
#
# COMPACT_ATOMS: atom_id res chain seq x y z
N MET A 1 -34.65 -23.81 -26.86
CA MET A 1 -33.41 -24.09 -26.11
C MET A 1 -33.78 -24.24 -24.64
N ASN A 2 -33.72 -25.46 -24.12
CA ASN A 2 -34.20 -25.82 -22.79
C ASN A 2 -33.23 -25.32 -21.71
N LEU A 3 -33.65 -24.32 -20.94
CA LEU A 3 -32.94 -23.79 -19.75
C LEU A 3 -32.96 -24.76 -18.54
N GLY A 4 -33.44 -26.00 -18.73
CA GLY A 4 -33.55 -27.02 -17.68
C GLY A 4 -32.27 -27.81 -17.40
N PHE A 5 -31.24 -27.68 -18.24
CA PHE A 5 -29.96 -28.38 -18.05
C PHE A 5 -29.04 -27.72 -17.01
N LEU A 6 -29.31 -26.49 -16.60
CA LEU A 6 -28.46 -25.73 -15.67
C LEU A 6 -28.79 -25.97 -14.17
N LEU A 7 -29.84 -26.73 -13.86
CA LEU A 7 -30.34 -26.92 -12.49
C LEU A 7 -30.44 -28.40 -12.10
N THR A 8 -29.44 -29.21 -12.44
CA THR A 8 -29.34 -30.54 -11.82
C THR A 8 -28.74 -30.42 -10.42
N SER A 9 -29.32 -31.12 -9.45
CA SER A 9 -28.91 -31.16 -8.02
C SER A 9 -27.39 -31.34 -7.82
N ARG A 10 -26.74 -32.03 -8.77
CA ARG A 10 -25.29 -32.25 -8.79
C ARG A 10 -24.48 -30.96 -9.01
N HIS A 11 -24.94 -30.03 -9.85
CA HIS A 11 -24.28 -28.73 -10.06
C HIS A 11 -24.47 -27.78 -8.87
N LEU A 12 -25.64 -27.83 -8.22
CA LEU A 12 -25.89 -27.11 -6.97
C LEU A 12 -24.93 -27.56 -5.85
N LEU A 13 -24.62 -28.85 -5.77
CA LEU A 13 -23.63 -29.38 -4.84
C LEU A 13 -22.22 -28.81 -5.08
N TRP A 14 -21.79 -28.71 -6.35
CA TRP A 14 -20.49 -28.13 -6.70
C TRP A 14 -20.41 -26.63 -6.40
N ILE A 15 -21.50 -25.88 -6.59
CA ILE A 15 -21.59 -24.45 -6.24
C ILE A 15 -21.50 -24.22 -4.73
N LEU A 16 -21.96 -25.17 -3.90
CA LEU A 16 -21.87 -25.08 -2.44
C LEU A 16 -20.48 -25.49 -1.90
N ILE A 17 -19.75 -26.35 -2.61
CA ILE A 17 -18.45 -26.90 -2.16
C ILE A 17 -17.26 -26.08 -2.68
N ALA A 18 -17.37 -25.42 -3.84
CA ALA A 18 -16.27 -24.67 -4.45
C ALA A 18 -15.89 -23.33 -3.77
N PRO A 19 -16.83 -22.50 -3.28
CA PRO A 19 -16.52 -21.21 -2.66
C PRO A 19 -15.60 -21.27 -1.43
N PRO A 20 -15.72 -22.23 -0.48
CA PRO A 20 -14.85 -22.27 0.69
C PRO A 20 -13.38 -22.61 0.38
N LEU A 21 -13.03 -22.94 -0.86
CA LEU A 21 -11.65 -23.20 -1.29
C LEU A 21 -10.95 -22.00 -1.94
N MET A 22 -11.65 -20.88 -2.15
CA MET A 22 -11.06 -19.65 -2.69
C MET A 22 -10.66 -18.73 -1.54
N VAL A 23 -9.41 -18.86 -1.09
CA VAL A 23 -8.77 -17.84 -0.25
C VAL A 23 -8.52 -16.62 -1.14
N PHE A 24 -9.40 -15.63 -1.08
CA PHE A 24 -9.09 -14.32 -1.63
C PHE A 24 -8.03 -13.69 -0.74
N ALA A 25 -6.90 -13.31 -1.34
CA ALA A 25 -5.91 -12.51 -0.64
C ALA A 25 -6.51 -11.11 -0.44
N GLU A 26 -7.06 -10.88 0.75
CA GLU A 26 -7.59 -9.57 1.13
C GLU A 26 -6.48 -8.62 1.55
N CYS A 27 -6.72 -7.33 1.37
CA CYS A 27 -5.81 -6.29 1.81
C CYS A 27 -5.66 -6.28 3.34
N ASN A 28 -4.53 -6.75 3.85
CA ASN A 28 -4.19 -6.66 5.26
C ASN A 28 -3.60 -5.27 5.56
N LYS A 29 -4.48 -4.32 5.88
CA LYS A 29 -4.14 -2.91 6.15
C LYS A 29 -3.21 -2.72 7.34
N GLU A 30 -3.32 -3.56 8.37
CA GLU A 30 -2.48 -3.49 9.57
C GLU A 30 -1.06 -3.91 9.26
N SER A 31 -0.90 -5.06 8.57
CA SER A 31 0.41 -5.50 8.09
C SER A 31 0.99 -4.51 7.09
N TYR A 32 0.19 -3.99 6.17
CA TYR A 32 0.63 -2.96 5.22
C TYR A 32 1.16 -1.69 5.91
N SER A 33 0.44 -1.18 6.90
CA SER A 33 0.88 -0.02 7.67
C SER A 33 2.19 -0.28 8.42
N SER A 34 2.30 -1.44 9.09
CA SER A 34 3.54 -1.80 9.81
C SER A 34 4.74 -1.88 8.87
N LEU A 35 4.58 -2.51 7.71
CA LEU A 35 5.66 -2.63 6.74
C LEU A 35 6.07 -1.27 6.15
N ILE A 36 5.11 -0.37 5.94
CA ILE A 36 5.43 1.00 5.52
C ILE A 36 6.32 1.69 6.55
N ASP A 37 5.98 1.59 7.84
CA ASP A 37 6.75 2.24 8.91
C ASP A 37 8.14 1.61 9.05
N ASP A 38 8.24 0.28 9.04
CA ASP A 38 9.49 -0.45 9.24
C ASP A 38 10.49 -0.30 8.08
N PHE A 39 9.98 -0.19 6.84
CA PHE A 39 10.83 -0.15 5.65
C PHE A 39 10.86 1.22 4.97
N CYS A 40 9.71 1.79 4.66
CA CYS A 40 9.64 3.01 3.87
C CYS A 40 9.97 4.26 4.71
N MET A 41 9.39 4.38 5.92
CA MET A 41 9.65 5.53 6.80
C MET A 41 11.11 5.56 7.26
N LEU A 42 11.62 4.40 7.68
CA LEU A 42 12.98 4.30 8.20
C LEU A 42 14.02 4.70 7.13
N GLN A 43 13.87 4.22 5.89
CA GLN A 43 14.75 4.60 4.79
C GLN A 43 14.61 6.08 4.42
N PHE A 44 13.38 6.60 4.41
CA PHE A 44 13.12 8.02 4.15
C PHE A 44 13.83 8.92 5.18
N HIS A 45 13.67 8.63 6.48
CA HIS A 45 14.34 9.40 7.53
C HIS A 45 15.87 9.35 7.39
N PHE A 46 16.44 8.17 7.15
CA PHE A 46 17.88 8.03 6.94
C PHE A 46 18.39 8.92 5.79
N LYS A 47 17.72 8.88 4.63
CA LYS A 47 18.10 9.69 3.47
C LYS A 47 17.89 11.19 3.67
N MET A 48 16.80 11.58 4.32
CA MET A 48 16.56 12.98 4.66
C MET A 48 17.60 13.51 5.64
N GLU A 49 18.00 12.72 6.65
CA GLU A 49 19.07 13.09 7.57
C GLU A 49 20.42 13.23 6.87
N GLU A 50 20.74 12.30 5.96
CA GLU A 50 21.96 12.34 5.14
C GLU A 50 22.02 13.57 4.21
N LEU A 51 20.89 13.92 3.57
CA LEU A 51 20.76 15.11 2.74
C LEU A 51 20.99 16.40 3.54
N GLY A 52 20.54 16.41 4.80
CA GLY A 52 20.68 17.53 5.72
C GLY A 52 19.52 18.54 5.64
N ARG A 53 19.12 19.04 6.81
CA ARG A 53 17.92 19.88 7.01
C ARG A 53 17.85 21.13 6.14
N GLN A 54 18.98 21.70 5.77
CA GLN A 54 19.07 22.89 4.92
C GLN A 54 18.54 22.66 3.50
N LEU A 55 18.49 21.42 3.03
CA LEU A 55 18.00 21.05 1.69
C LEU A 55 16.61 20.43 1.72
N TRP A 56 15.97 20.26 2.90
CA TRP A 56 14.65 19.62 2.98
C TRP A 56 13.53 20.38 2.27
N CYS A 57 13.72 21.68 2.06
CA CYS A 57 12.77 22.54 1.36
C CYS A 57 13.12 22.71 -0.13
N ASP A 58 14.25 22.14 -0.58
CA ASP A 58 14.65 22.13 -1.97
C ASP A 58 14.04 20.90 -2.65
N TRP A 59 13.05 21.13 -3.50
CA TRP A 59 12.37 20.05 -4.20
C TRP A 59 13.32 19.27 -5.11
N ASP A 60 14.22 19.95 -5.82
CA ASP A 60 15.15 19.29 -6.73
C ASP A 60 16.13 18.39 -5.96
N ALA A 61 16.44 18.75 -4.70
CA ALA A 61 17.26 17.93 -3.80
C ALA A 61 16.51 16.75 -3.15
N THR A 62 15.18 16.83 -3.05
CA THR A 62 14.35 15.85 -2.31
C THR A 62 13.48 14.95 -3.21
N GLU A 63 13.29 15.31 -4.47
CA GLU A 63 12.42 14.61 -5.44
C GLU A 63 12.74 13.11 -5.53
N GLU A 64 14.02 12.75 -5.60
CA GLU A 64 14.46 11.35 -5.69
C GLU A 64 14.07 10.56 -4.42
N ILE A 65 14.28 11.15 -3.24
CA ILE A 65 13.91 10.53 -1.95
C ILE A 65 12.39 10.34 -1.85
N TYR A 66 11.62 11.34 -2.28
CA TYR A 66 10.15 11.25 -2.33
C TYR A 66 9.67 10.21 -3.35
N THR A 67 10.35 10.08 -4.49
CA THR A 67 10.06 9.06 -5.49
C THR A 67 10.31 7.66 -4.95
N GLU A 68 11.40 7.46 -4.22
CA GLU A 68 11.74 6.18 -3.60
C GLU A 68 10.71 5.75 -2.54
N VAL A 69 10.34 6.65 -1.62
CA VAL A 69 9.34 6.31 -0.59
C VAL A 69 7.96 6.05 -1.21
N THR A 70 7.61 6.77 -2.29
CA THR A 70 6.39 6.52 -3.09
C THR A 70 6.41 5.13 -3.71
N ASN A 71 7.52 4.75 -4.35
CA ASN A 71 7.69 3.42 -4.94
C ASN A 71 7.67 2.32 -3.88
N CYS A 72 8.27 2.55 -2.71
CA CYS A 72 8.25 1.63 -1.59
C CYS A 72 6.81 1.33 -1.11
N THR A 73 6.01 2.38 -0.86
CA THR A 73 4.61 2.20 -0.42
C THR A 73 3.75 1.52 -1.49
N SER A 74 4.00 1.79 -2.77
CA SER A 74 3.31 1.17 -3.90
C SER A 74 3.64 -0.32 -4.03
N LEU A 75 4.92 -0.68 -3.89
CA LEU A 75 5.35 -2.08 -3.90
C LEU A 75 4.73 -2.87 -2.75
N LEU A 76 4.76 -2.32 -1.53
CA LEU A 76 4.18 -2.96 -0.36
C LEU A 76 2.65 -3.11 -0.49
N ALA A 77 1.95 -2.17 -1.11
CA ALA A 77 0.52 -2.30 -1.38
C ALA A 77 0.26 -3.51 -2.28
N LYS A 78 1.07 -3.67 -3.33
CA LYS A 78 0.96 -4.80 -4.25
C LYS A 78 1.21 -6.14 -3.56
N ILE A 79 2.21 -6.20 -2.66
CA ILE A 79 2.53 -7.40 -1.86
C ILE A 79 1.39 -7.73 -0.89
N GLN A 80 0.78 -6.70 -0.28
CA GLN A 80 -0.33 -6.85 0.66
C GLN A 80 -1.70 -6.93 -0.02
N HIS A 81 -1.75 -7.03 -1.35
CA HIS A 81 -2.99 -7.08 -2.13
C HIS A 81 -3.93 -5.87 -1.89
N CYS A 82 -3.35 -4.72 -1.60
CA CYS A 82 -4.04 -3.45 -1.42
C CYS A 82 -4.01 -2.61 -2.71
N TYR A 83 -5.08 -1.87 -2.97
CA TYR A 83 -5.07 -0.81 -3.98
C TYR A 83 -4.14 0.33 -3.54
N TRP A 84 -3.44 0.96 -4.48
CA TRP A 84 -2.60 2.13 -4.22
C TRP A 84 -3.00 3.24 -5.19
N PRO A 85 -3.20 4.49 -4.74
CA PRO A 85 -3.13 4.95 -3.34
C PRO A 85 -4.36 4.55 -2.50
N ASN A 86 -4.25 4.61 -1.17
CA ASN A 86 -5.35 4.38 -0.24
C ASN A 86 -5.15 5.16 1.08
N TYR A 87 -6.12 5.11 1.99
CA TYR A 87 -6.10 5.90 3.24
C TYR A 87 -4.87 5.65 4.16
N VAL A 88 -4.24 4.48 4.09
CA VAL A 88 -3.01 4.18 4.83
C VAL A 88 -1.87 5.04 4.30
N VAL A 89 -1.77 5.15 2.97
CA VAL A 89 -0.78 5.97 2.27
C VAL A 89 -1.04 7.46 2.51
N ASP A 90 -2.30 7.90 2.48
CA ASP A 90 -2.66 9.30 2.77
C ASP A 90 -2.23 9.72 4.18
N ARG A 91 -2.50 8.86 5.17
CA ARG A 91 -2.04 9.07 6.56
C ARG A 91 -0.51 9.11 6.63
N PHE A 92 0.14 8.13 6.02
CA PHE A 92 1.60 8.03 6.02
C PHE A 92 2.27 9.29 5.45
N PHE A 93 1.87 9.74 4.26
CA PHE A 93 2.45 10.95 3.65
C PHE A 93 2.10 12.21 4.44
N THR A 94 0.94 12.26 5.10
CA THR A 94 0.62 13.36 6.01
C THR A 94 1.61 13.43 7.18
N GLU A 95 1.98 12.30 7.79
CA GLU A 95 2.98 12.27 8.86
C GLU A 95 4.40 12.54 8.36
N LEU A 96 4.74 12.03 7.18
CA LEU A 96 6.02 12.27 6.52
C LEU A 96 6.22 13.77 6.22
N HIS A 97 5.19 14.45 5.70
CA HIS A 97 5.23 15.90 5.52
C HIS A 97 5.25 16.64 6.86
N ARG A 98 4.60 16.15 7.92
CA ARG A 98 4.73 16.76 9.26
C ARG A 98 6.14 16.64 9.83
N SER A 99 6.88 15.58 9.55
CA SER A 99 8.25 15.40 10.06
C SER A 99 9.27 16.27 9.31
N THR A 100 9.02 16.59 8.03
CA THR A 100 9.97 17.30 7.16
C THR A 100 9.57 18.74 6.83
N SER A 101 8.27 19.03 6.72
CA SER A 101 7.73 20.33 6.28
C SER A 101 7.45 21.32 7.43
N ARG A 102 7.73 20.99 8.69
CA ARG A 102 7.65 21.95 9.82
C ARG A 102 8.65 23.12 9.71
N THR A 103 9.50 23.13 8.69
CA THR A 103 10.57 24.12 8.45
C THR A 103 10.37 24.94 7.16
N VAL A 104 9.23 24.82 6.48
CA VAL A 104 8.91 25.53 5.22
C VAL A 104 7.90 26.66 5.53
N PRO A 105 8.12 27.92 5.07
CA PRO A 105 7.11 28.99 5.12
C PRO A 105 5.86 28.70 4.29
#